data_AF-A0A2S2DUI8-F1
#
_entry.id   AF-A0A2S2DUI8-F1
#
_cell.length_a   1.000
_cell.length_b   1.000
_cell.length_c   1.000
_cell.angle_alpha   90.00
_cell.angle_beta   90.00
_cell.angle_gamma   90.00
#
_symmetry.space_group_name_H-M   'P 1'
#
loop_
_entity.id
_entity.type
_entity.pdbx_description
1 polymer ?
#
loop_
_entity_poly.entity_id
_entity_poly.type
_entity_poly.pdbx_seq_one_letter_code
_entity_poly.pdbx_strand_id
1 'polypeptide(L)'
;MTLQFKPYFLFVLLFMGVSVEGILAQNQQGKASYYHKNLSGKKTYSGERYNSYLFTAAHRKYPMGTWLEITNTKSGIKSYVRVNDRGPHQRRLLIDVSFSAAKELGIVGAGIAPVQIRLLEDADLRDTLLSFLQKRDSLILKEHPYTVYVKKAKKKKSKKKKKKKR
;
A
#
# COMPACT_ATOMS: atom_id res chain seq x y z
N MET A 1 -36.17 57.75 -12.18
CA MET A 1 -35.84 56.50 -11.46
C MET A 1 -34.91 55.68 -12.34
N THR A 2 -33.60 55.77 -12.12
CA THR A 2 -32.59 55.09 -12.93
C THR A 2 -32.40 53.66 -12.44
N LEU A 3 -32.78 52.69 -13.28
CA LEU A 3 -32.56 51.27 -13.04
C LEU A 3 -31.07 50.93 -13.28
N GLN A 4 -30.29 50.77 -12.22
CA GLN A 4 -28.85 50.52 -12.30
C GLN A 4 -28.58 49.01 -12.41
N PHE A 5 -28.35 48.51 -13.62
CA PHE A 5 -27.81 47.17 -13.84
C PHE A 5 -26.39 47.09 -13.25
N LYS A 6 -26.15 46.16 -12.31
CA LYS A 6 -24.80 45.80 -11.82
C LYS A 6 -24.32 44.52 -12.51
N PRO A 7 -23.34 44.58 -13.42
CA PRO A 7 -22.93 43.44 -14.26
C PRO A 7 -21.75 42.67 -13.64
N TYR A 8 -21.94 42.07 -12.46
CA TYR A 8 -20.87 41.27 -11.82
C TYR A 8 -21.34 40.00 -11.09
N PHE A 9 -22.63 39.64 -11.16
CA PHE A 9 -23.08 38.36 -10.60
C PHE A 9 -22.84 37.16 -11.54
N LEU A 10 -22.19 37.40 -12.69
CA LEU A 10 -21.87 36.40 -13.70
C LEU A 10 -20.35 36.18 -13.88
N PHE A 11 -19.51 36.21 -12.83
CA PHE A 11 -18.07 35.91 -13.04
C PHE A 11 -17.28 35.14 -11.98
N VAL A 12 -17.84 34.63 -10.86
CA VAL A 12 -17.05 33.80 -9.91
C VAL A 12 -17.80 32.54 -9.40
N LEU A 13 -18.73 32.02 -10.19
CA LEU A 13 -19.16 30.62 -10.08
C LEU A 13 -18.61 29.78 -11.23
N LEU A 14 -17.42 30.17 -11.70
CA LEU A 14 -16.53 29.37 -12.51
C LEU A 14 -15.36 28.95 -11.61
N PHE A 15 -15.13 27.63 -11.53
CA PHE A 15 -14.01 26.94 -10.86
C PHE A 15 -14.02 26.83 -9.33
N MET A 16 -14.61 25.74 -8.83
CA MET A 16 -13.98 24.75 -7.93
C MET A 16 -15.09 23.78 -7.52
N GLY A 17 -15.13 22.56 -8.03
CA GLY A 17 -14.05 21.60 -7.88
C GLY A 17 -14.64 20.37 -7.24
N VAL A 18 -15.62 19.76 -7.89
CA VAL A 18 -16.05 18.41 -7.58
C VAL A 18 -16.17 17.68 -8.91
N SER A 19 -15.04 17.58 -9.62
CA SER A 19 -14.79 16.36 -10.37
C SER A 19 -14.59 15.28 -9.31
N VAL A 20 -15.68 14.68 -8.83
CA VAL A 20 -15.60 13.29 -8.39
C VAL A 20 -15.33 12.52 -9.67
N GLU A 21 -14.07 12.49 -10.09
CA GLU A 21 -13.60 11.41 -10.93
C GLU A 21 -13.89 10.18 -10.09
N GLY A 22 -15.01 9.54 -10.43
CA GLY A 22 -15.38 8.27 -9.85
C GLY A 22 -14.11 7.45 -9.82
N ILE A 23 -13.68 7.08 -8.61
CA ILE A 23 -12.73 6.00 -8.44
C ILE A 23 -13.52 4.80 -8.93
N LEU A 24 -13.56 4.64 -10.24
CA LEU A 24 -14.18 3.52 -10.89
C LEU A 24 -13.55 2.33 -10.18
N ALA A 25 -14.40 1.42 -9.74
CA ALA A 25 -14.04 0.08 -9.31
C ALA A 25 -13.39 -0.71 -10.48
N GLN A 26 -12.39 -0.10 -11.14
CA GLN A 26 -11.60 -0.69 -12.18
C GLN A 26 -10.68 -1.67 -11.48
N ASN A 27 -11.02 -2.93 -11.66
CA ASN A 27 -10.08 -4.01 -11.59
C ASN A 27 -8.84 -3.65 -12.41
N GLN A 28 -7.74 -3.26 -11.75
CA GLN A 28 -6.50 -2.93 -12.43
C GLN A 28 -5.70 -4.22 -12.61
N GLN A 29 -5.26 -4.49 -13.83
CA GLN A 29 -4.39 -5.62 -14.13
C GLN A 29 -2.96 -5.14 -14.38
N GLY A 30 -1.99 -5.92 -13.95
CA GLY A 30 -0.58 -5.59 -14.14
C GLY A 30 0.33 -6.59 -13.46
N LYS A 31 1.53 -6.15 -13.06
CA LYS A 31 2.51 -7.01 -12.39
C LYS A 31 2.73 -6.55 -10.95
N ALA A 32 2.73 -7.50 -10.02
CA ALA A 32 3.17 -7.27 -8.65
C ALA A 32 4.64 -7.67 -8.48
N SER A 33 5.38 -6.89 -7.70
CA SER A 33 6.63 -7.32 -7.08
C SER A 33 6.52 -7.23 -5.56
N TYR A 34 7.63 -7.40 -4.81
CA TYR A 34 7.59 -7.30 -3.36
C TYR A 34 8.83 -6.69 -2.72
N TYR A 35 8.62 -6.09 -1.54
CA TYR A 35 9.71 -5.55 -0.73
C TYR A 35 10.52 -6.63 -0.01
N HIS A 36 11.85 -6.55 -0.13
CA HIS A 36 12.75 -7.45 0.58
C HIS A 36 12.64 -7.29 2.11
N LYS A 37 12.68 -8.41 2.86
CA LYS A 37 12.65 -8.44 4.35
C LYS A 37 13.67 -7.53 5.04
N ASN A 38 14.77 -7.21 4.36
CA ASN A 38 15.87 -6.40 4.89
C ASN A 38 15.51 -4.91 4.96
N LEU A 39 14.44 -4.51 4.27
CA LEU A 39 13.90 -3.16 4.36
C LEU A 39 13.08 -2.95 5.64
N SER A 40 12.74 -4.03 6.38
CA SER A 40 11.94 -3.94 7.60
C SER A 40 12.51 -2.88 8.53
N GLY A 41 11.72 -1.84 8.74
CA GLY A 41 12.05 -0.69 9.53
C GLY A 41 12.32 0.62 8.89
N LYS A 42 12.50 0.62 7.58
CA LYS A 42 12.55 1.87 6.85
C LYS A 42 11.18 2.55 6.95
N LYS A 43 11.19 3.88 7.00
CA LYS A 43 9.95 4.65 6.92
C LYS A 43 9.35 4.46 5.53
N THR A 44 8.05 4.21 5.47
CA THR A 44 7.23 4.29 4.27
C THR A 44 6.74 5.72 4.08
N TYR A 45 6.07 6.00 2.96
CA TYR A 45 5.46 7.30 2.70
C TYR A 45 4.37 7.67 3.71
N SER A 46 3.62 6.72 4.28
CA SER A 46 2.66 7.02 5.36
C SER A 46 3.33 7.44 6.68
N GLY A 47 4.66 7.34 6.79
CA GLY A 47 5.41 7.58 8.02
C GLY A 47 5.53 6.35 8.93
N GLU A 48 4.71 5.32 8.68
CA GLU A 48 4.86 4.01 9.30
C GLU A 48 6.22 3.39 8.95
N ARG A 49 6.66 2.42 9.75
CA ARG A 49 7.86 1.64 9.41
C ARG A 49 7.45 0.35 8.77
N TYR A 50 8.05 0.04 7.61
CA TYR A 50 7.80 -1.22 6.92
C TYR A 50 8.05 -2.41 7.85
N ASN A 51 7.09 -3.33 7.93
CA ASN A 51 7.24 -4.59 8.64
C ASN A 51 6.94 -5.73 7.67
N SER A 52 7.95 -6.57 7.40
CA SER A 52 7.80 -7.68 6.45
C SER A 52 6.78 -8.73 6.86
N TYR A 53 6.32 -8.74 8.12
CA TYR A 53 5.24 -9.62 8.57
C TYR A 53 3.84 -9.09 8.28
N LEU A 54 3.68 -7.76 8.14
CA LEU A 54 2.38 -7.15 7.85
C LEU A 54 2.01 -7.28 6.37
N PHE A 55 0.73 -7.16 6.07
CA PHE A 55 0.20 -7.22 4.71
C PHE A 55 -0.06 -5.80 4.22
N THR A 56 0.99 -5.21 3.66
CA THR A 56 1.00 -3.83 3.21
C THR A 56 1.48 -3.73 1.78
N ALA A 57 1.21 -2.61 1.11
CA ALA A 57 1.64 -2.40 -0.26
C ALA A 57 1.96 -0.93 -0.56
N ALA A 58 2.76 -0.75 -1.61
CA ALA A 58 2.99 0.54 -2.24
C ALA A 58 2.21 0.66 -3.55
N HIS A 59 1.45 1.74 -3.66
CA HIS A 59 0.72 2.06 -4.89
C HIS A 59 0.86 3.53 -5.26
N ARG A 60 0.80 3.84 -6.56
CA ARG A 60 1.05 5.20 -7.08
C ARG A 60 -0.08 6.16 -6.78
N LYS A 61 -1.32 5.67 -6.85
CA LYS A 61 -2.52 6.52 -6.86
C LYS A 61 -3.52 6.24 -5.73
N TYR A 62 -3.52 5.05 -5.14
CA TYR A 62 -4.52 4.72 -4.11
C TYR A 62 -4.21 5.52 -2.84
N PRO A 63 -5.23 6.08 -2.15
CA PRO A 63 -5.04 6.75 -0.86
C PRO A 63 -4.32 5.85 0.16
N MET A 64 -3.68 6.48 1.14
CA MET A 64 -3.11 5.71 2.26
C MET A 64 -4.24 5.16 3.12
N GLY A 65 -4.06 3.94 3.62
CA GLY A 65 -5.09 3.23 4.38
C GLY A 65 -6.08 2.44 3.53
N THR A 66 -6.07 2.62 2.21
CA THR A 66 -6.90 1.84 1.29
C THR A 66 -6.58 0.35 1.38
N TRP A 67 -7.62 -0.48 1.51
CA TRP A 67 -7.50 -1.94 1.47
C TRP A 67 -7.78 -2.47 0.07
N LEU A 68 -6.91 -3.36 -0.39
CA LEU A 68 -6.94 -3.95 -1.71
C LEU A 68 -6.94 -5.47 -1.61
N GLU A 69 -7.76 -6.11 -2.42
CA GLU A 69 -7.63 -7.52 -2.76
C GLU A 69 -6.68 -7.64 -3.95
N ILE A 70 -5.63 -8.45 -3.80
CA ILE A 70 -4.67 -8.76 -4.85
C ILE A 70 -4.87 -10.22 -5.24
N THR A 71 -5.14 -10.48 -6.51
CA THR A 71 -5.26 -11.85 -7.03
C THR A 71 -4.08 -12.14 -7.95
N ASN A 72 -3.32 -13.19 -7.70
CA ASN A 72 -2.35 -13.73 -8.66
C ASN A 72 -3.10 -14.43 -9.79
N THR A 73 -3.10 -13.85 -10.99
CA THR A 73 -3.94 -14.34 -12.09
C THR A 73 -3.49 -15.68 -12.67
N LYS A 74 -2.28 -16.14 -12.34
CA LYS A 74 -1.80 -17.48 -12.71
C LYS A 74 -2.32 -18.59 -11.81
N SER A 75 -2.47 -18.32 -10.52
CA SER A 75 -2.85 -19.34 -9.52
C SER A 75 -4.24 -19.16 -8.93
N GLY A 76 -4.87 -17.99 -9.12
CA GLY A 76 -6.12 -17.63 -8.46
C GLY A 76 -5.98 -17.27 -6.98
N ILE A 77 -4.78 -17.38 -6.41
CA ILE A 77 -4.54 -17.11 -4.98
C ILE A 77 -4.67 -15.61 -4.71
N LYS A 78 -5.34 -15.28 -3.59
CA LYS A 78 -5.61 -13.91 -3.17
C LYS A 78 -4.82 -13.51 -1.93
N SER A 79 -4.55 -12.23 -1.79
CA SER A 79 -3.99 -11.61 -0.58
C SER A 79 -4.59 -10.23 -0.38
N TYR A 80 -4.87 -9.87 0.88
CA TYR A 80 -5.47 -8.58 1.23
C TYR A 80 -4.45 -7.68 1.90
N VAL A 81 -4.21 -6.52 1.29
CA VAL A 81 -3.14 -5.60 1.68
C VAL A 81 -3.68 -4.20 1.93
N ARG A 82 -3.06 -3.49 2.87
CA ARG A 82 -3.30 -2.06 3.10
C ARG A 82 -2.24 -1.22 2.40
N VAL A 83 -2.65 -0.19 1.68
CA VAL A 83 -1.73 0.78 1.06
C VAL A 83 -1.15 1.67 2.16
N ASN A 84 0.16 1.63 2.35
CA ASN A 84 0.87 2.50 3.31
C ASN A 84 2.15 3.12 2.76
N ASP A 85 2.44 2.91 1.47
CA ASP A 85 3.63 3.45 0.83
C ASP A 85 3.34 3.90 -0.62
N ARG A 86 4.28 4.67 -1.20
CA ARG A 86 4.22 5.14 -2.58
C ARG A 86 5.22 4.41 -3.45
N GLY A 87 4.77 4.04 -4.64
CA GLY A 87 5.51 3.20 -5.58
C GLY A 87 4.55 2.34 -6.38
N PRO A 88 5.03 1.35 -7.15
CA PRO A 88 6.43 1.14 -7.52
C PRO A 88 6.97 2.35 -8.29
N HIS A 89 8.29 2.53 -8.38
CA HIS A 89 8.85 3.58 -9.25
C HIS A 89 9.04 3.08 -10.69
N GLN A 90 9.18 1.77 -10.88
CA GLN A 90 9.32 1.14 -12.21
C GLN A 90 7.96 1.10 -12.92
N ARG A 91 7.85 1.69 -14.12
CA ARG A 91 6.58 1.81 -14.86
C ARG A 91 5.92 0.47 -15.19
N ARG A 92 6.71 -0.60 -15.33
CA ARG A 92 6.22 -1.96 -15.64
C ARG A 92 5.49 -2.67 -14.48
N LEU A 93 5.62 -2.14 -13.26
CA LEU A 93 5.02 -2.73 -12.07
C LEU A 93 3.82 -1.90 -11.63
N LEU A 94 2.73 -2.61 -11.34
CA LEU A 94 1.49 -2.02 -10.85
C LEU A 94 1.57 -1.76 -9.35
N ILE A 95 2.09 -2.73 -8.59
CA ILE A 95 2.10 -2.70 -7.11
C ILE A 95 3.33 -3.42 -6.55
N ASP A 96 3.87 -2.92 -5.43
CA ASP A 96 4.86 -3.63 -4.63
C ASP A 96 4.20 -4.04 -3.32
N VAL A 97 4.09 -5.35 -3.07
CA VAL A 97 3.48 -5.87 -1.83
C VAL A 97 4.55 -6.18 -0.77
N SER A 98 4.13 -6.37 0.47
CA SER A 98 5.02 -6.82 1.54
C SER A 98 5.51 -8.26 1.31
N PHE A 99 6.56 -8.67 2.01
CA PHE A 99 7.04 -10.05 1.93
C PHE A 99 5.95 -11.07 2.33
N SER A 100 5.19 -10.83 3.41
CA SER A 100 4.12 -11.74 3.83
C SER A 100 3.03 -11.88 2.76
N ALA A 101 2.58 -10.77 2.17
CA ALA A 101 1.60 -10.79 1.09
C ALA A 101 2.15 -11.53 -0.14
N ALA A 102 3.41 -11.31 -0.50
CA ALA A 102 4.06 -12.04 -1.58
C ALA A 102 4.16 -13.55 -1.32
N LYS A 103 4.40 -13.93 -0.05
CA LYS A 103 4.45 -15.34 0.37
C LYS A 103 3.06 -15.98 0.22
N GLU A 104 2.01 -15.29 0.66
CA GLU A 104 0.62 -15.74 0.50
C GLU A 104 0.26 -15.89 -0.97
N LEU A 105 0.58 -14.90 -1.81
CA LEU A 105 0.33 -14.95 -3.26
C LEU A 105 1.16 -16.00 -4.02
N GLY A 106 2.14 -16.64 -3.36
CA GLY A 106 3.02 -17.63 -3.98
C GLY A 106 4.06 -17.04 -4.95
N ILE A 107 4.43 -15.76 -4.81
CA ILE A 107 5.27 -15.06 -5.80
C ILE A 107 6.73 -14.86 -5.34
N VAL A 108 7.08 -15.27 -4.12
CA VAL A 108 8.44 -15.09 -3.57
C VAL A 108 9.52 -15.74 -4.45
N GLY A 109 9.27 -16.96 -4.96
CA GLY A 109 10.22 -17.65 -5.83
C GLY A 109 10.36 -17.00 -7.20
N ALA A 110 9.25 -16.53 -7.77
CA ALA A 110 9.22 -15.89 -9.09
C ALA A 110 9.70 -14.43 -9.08
N GLY A 111 9.67 -13.76 -7.93
CA GLY A 111 9.99 -12.34 -7.80
C GLY A 111 8.86 -11.40 -8.25
N ILE A 112 8.25 -11.71 -9.40
CA ILE A 112 7.20 -10.92 -10.05
C ILE A 112 6.12 -11.85 -10.57
N ALA A 113 4.84 -11.45 -10.46
CA ALA A 113 3.72 -12.18 -11.03
C ALA A 113 2.67 -11.24 -11.64
N PRO A 114 1.90 -11.69 -12.64
CA PRO A 114 0.72 -10.96 -13.08
C PRO A 114 -0.35 -11.00 -11.99
N VAL A 115 -0.99 -9.86 -11.75
CA VAL A 115 -2.02 -9.71 -10.73
C VAL A 115 -3.18 -8.86 -11.23
N GLN A 116 -4.32 -9.06 -10.56
CA GLN A 116 -5.46 -8.16 -10.60
C GLN A 116 -5.65 -7.53 -9.22
N ILE A 117 -5.93 -6.23 -9.18
CA ILE A 117 -6.21 -5.46 -7.97
C ILE A 117 -7.69 -5.10 -7.97
N ARG A 118 -8.38 -5.38 -6.85
CA ARG A 118 -9.74 -4.95 -6.59
C ARG A 118 -9.79 -4.13 -5.31
N LEU A 119 -10.52 -3.02 -5.36
CA LEU A 119 -10.78 -2.19 -4.19
C LEU A 119 -11.87 -2.82 -3.33
N LEU A 120 -11.68 -2.83 -2.01
CA LEU A 120 -12.70 -3.30 -1.08
C LEU A 120 -13.68 -2.15 -0.72
N GLU A 121 -14.61 -1.83 -1.61
CA GLU A 121 -15.62 -0.77 -1.39
C GLU A 121 -16.95 -1.28 -0.84
N ASP A 122 -17.28 -2.55 -1.08
CA ASP A 122 -18.61 -3.12 -0.88
C ASP A 122 -19.02 -3.19 0.61
N ALA A 123 -19.98 -2.36 1.01
CA ALA A 123 -20.29 -2.03 2.40
C ALA A 123 -20.65 -3.26 3.26
N ASP A 124 -21.40 -4.21 2.71
CA ASP A 124 -22.00 -5.30 3.50
C ASP A 124 -21.02 -6.42 3.86
N LEU A 125 -19.96 -6.61 3.06
CA LEU A 125 -18.87 -7.58 3.33
C LEU A 125 -17.64 -6.91 3.96
N ARG A 126 -17.56 -5.57 3.90
CA ARG A 126 -16.38 -4.81 4.27
C ARG A 126 -16.14 -4.79 5.76
N ASP A 127 -17.15 -4.56 6.58
CA ASP A 127 -16.89 -4.28 7.99
C ASP A 127 -16.41 -5.51 8.77
N THR A 128 -16.97 -6.69 8.48
CA THR A 128 -16.49 -7.95 9.06
C THR A 128 -15.10 -8.31 8.54
N LEU A 129 -14.85 -8.21 7.23
CA LEU A 129 -13.53 -8.54 6.68
C LEU A 129 -12.47 -7.54 7.15
N LEU A 130 -12.76 -6.24 7.12
CA LEU A 130 -11.82 -5.20 7.55
C LEU A 130 -11.52 -5.32 9.04
N SER A 131 -12.52 -5.54 9.89
CA SER A 131 -12.27 -5.73 11.33
C SER A 131 -11.38 -6.95 11.58
N PHE A 132 -11.58 -8.04 10.84
CA PHE A 132 -10.69 -9.21 10.90
C PHE A 132 -9.26 -8.87 10.42
N LEU A 133 -9.10 -8.22 9.28
CA LEU A 133 -7.79 -7.85 8.72
C LEU A 133 -7.03 -6.88 9.64
N GLN A 134 -7.74 -5.91 10.22
CA GLN A 134 -7.17 -4.98 11.19
C GLN A 134 -6.76 -5.70 12.47
N LYS A 135 -7.59 -6.61 12.99
CA LYS A 135 -7.26 -7.44 14.16
C LYS A 135 -6.04 -8.32 13.90
N ARG A 136 -5.96 -8.96 12.73
CA ARG A 136 -4.78 -9.72 12.29
C ARG A 136 -3.54 -8.86 12.32
N ASP A 137 -3.56 -7.69 11.70
CA ASP A 137 -2.41 -6.79 11.61
C ASP A 137 -1.98 -6.28 13.01
N SER A 138 -2.95 -6.01 13.90
CA SER A 138 -2.69 -5.65 15.29
C SER A 138 -2.00 -6.76 16.08
N LEU A 139 -2.43 -8.02 15.91
CA LEU A 139 -1.79 -9.17 16.54
C LEU A 139 -0.35 -9.37 16.03
N ILE A 140 -0.14 -9.25 14.71
CA ILE A 140 1.19 -9.32 14.10
C ILE A 140 2.10 -8.23 14.67
N LEU A 141 1.61 -7.01 14.88
CA LEU A 141 2.41 -5.93 15.49
C LEU A 141 2.81 -6.23 16.94
N LYS A 142 1.94 -6.89 17.71
CA LYS A 142 2.22 -7.30 19.09
C LYS A 142 3.28 -8.40 19.14
N GLU A 143 3.19 -9.39 18.26
CA GLU A 143 4.12 -10.54 18.20
C GLU A 143 5.46 -10.21 17.52
N HIS A 144 5.43 -9.32 16.53
CA HIS A 144 6.59 -8.98 15.71
C HIS A 144 6.82 -7.47 15.67
N PRO A 145 7.15 -6.85 16.82
CA PRO A 145 7.36 -5.42 16.89
C PRO A 145 8.61 -5.02 16.09
N TYR A 146 8.53 -3.86 15.45
CA TYR A 146 9.61 -3.34 14.63
C TYR A 146 10.97 -3.25 15.38
N THR A 147 10.94 -2.97 16.68
CA THR A 147 12.14 -2.81 17.52
C THR A 147 13.12 -4.00 17.43
N VAL A 148 12.60 -5.21 17.21
CA VAL A 148 13.41 -6.43 16.99
C VAL A 148 14.32 -6.28 15.77
N TYR A 149 13.80 -5.73 14.68
CA TYR A 149 14.56 -5.52 13.43
C TYR A 149 15.63 -4.43 13.56
N VAL A 150 15.33 -3.33 14.27
CA VAL A 150 16.31 -2.27 14.54
C VAL A 150 17.53 -2.85 15.25
N LYS A 151 17.29 -3.61 16.32
CA LYS A 151 18.34 -4.21 17.16
C LYS A 151 19.19 -5.17 16.33
N LYS A 152 18.56 -6.03 15.53
CA LYS A 152 19.26 -6.98 14.65
C LYS A 152 20.12 -6.28 13.60
N ALA A 153 19.61 -5.23 12.96
CA ALA A 153 20.34 -4.46 11.95
C ALA A 153 21.56 -3.72 12.56
N LYS A 154 21.39 -3.09 13.74
CA LYS A 154 22.49 -2.44 14.48
C LYS A 154 23.59 -3.45 14.85
N LYS A 155 23.22 -4.62 15.37
CA LYS A 155 24.17 -5.71 15.70
C LYS A 155 24.96 -6.18 14.48
N LYS A 156 24.30 -6.36 13.33
CA LYS A 156 24.95 -6.76 12.06
C LYS A 156 25.94 -5.70 11.57
N LYS A 157 25.59 -4.41 11.63
CA LYS A 157 26.48 -3.30 11.26
C LYS A 157 27.71 -3.22 12.18
N SER A 158 27.53 -3.37 13.50
CA SER A 158 28.63 -3.40 14.47
C SER A 158 29.62 -4.55 14.19
N LYS A 159 29.11 -5.77 13.95
CA LYS A 159 29.95 -6.92 13.57
C LYS A 159 30.72 -6.69 12.26
N LYS A 160 30.09 -6.11 11.24
CA LYS A 160 30.76 -5.80 9.96
C LYS A 160 31.86 -4.76 10.11
N LYS A 161 31.66 -3.73 10.96
CA LYS A 161 32.71 -2.74 11.29
C LYS A 161 33.88 -3.39 12.01
N LYS A 162 33.66 -4.29 12.98
CA LYS A 162 34.73 -5.01 13.67
C LYS A 162 35.55 -5.91 12.72
N LYS A 163 34.90 -6.57 11.76
CA LYS A 163 35.58 -7.40 10.75
C LYS A 163 36.41 -6.62 9.72
N LYS A 164 36.09 -5.35 9.46
CA LYS A 164 36.84 -4.49 8.53
C LYS A 164 38.04 -3.77 9.17
N LYS A 165 38.13 -3.81 10.52
CA LYS A 165 39.23 -3.25 11.30
C LYS A 165 40.28 -4.30 11.69
N ARG A 166 40.12 -5.52 11.21
CA ARG A 166 41.06 -6.64 11.31
C ARG A 166 41.49 -6.96 9.88
#